data_AF-A0A059MRE5-F1
#
_entry.id   AF-A0A059MRE5-F1
#
_cell.length_a   1.000
_cell.length_b   1.000
_cell.length_c   1.000
_cell.angle_alpha   90.00
_cell.angle_beta   90.00
_cell.angle_gamma   90.00
#
_symmetry.space_group_name_H-M   'P 1'
#
loop_
_entity.id
_entity.type
_entity.pdbx_description
1 polymer ?
#
loop_
_entity_poly.entity_id
_entity_poly.type
_entity_poly.pdbx_seq_one_letter_code
_entity_poly.pdbx_strand_id
1 'polypeptide(L)'
;MTFQPGLRESATFDRNVIHEIQRAAETGIYDIRGWGAKRKLPHFDDLLFLGASMSRYPLEGYREKCETDVVLGDRHAKYPLHLDIPVTIAGMSFGALSGRAKEALGRGASEVGTSTTTGDGGMTPEERGQSKHLVYQYLPSRYGMNPDDLRKADAIEVVLGQGAKPGGGGMLLGQKITERVAGMRTLPVGIDQRSACRHPDWTGPDDLAVKIIELREITGWEKPIYVKVGATRTYYDVKLAVKAGADVVVVDGMQGGTAATQDVFIEHVGIPTLAAIPQAVQALQEMGMHRTPGGVQLVVSGGIRSGADVAKAMALGADAVAIGTAALIALGDNNPRYQAEYEKLGSAAGFYDDFQDGKDPAGITTQDPDLQARFDPVEGGRRLANYLRVLTMEAQTIARACGKSHLRNLEPQDLVALTIESAAMARVPLAGTNWVPGQGF
;
A
#
# COMPACT_ATOMS: atom_id res chain seq x y z
N MET A 1 18.23 -9.41 28.46
CA MET A 1 19.59 -9.02 28.91
C MET A 1 19.61 -8.97 30.43
N THR A 2 20.59 -9.59 31.07
CA THR A 2 20.89 -9.41 32.50
C THR A 2 21.37 -7.98 32.74
N PHE A 3 20.85 -7.32 33.78
CA PHE A 3 21.28 -5.97 34.17
C PHE A 3 22.78 -5.96 34.48
N GLN A 4 23.55 -5.13 33.77
CA GLN A 4 24.97 -4.92 34.02
C GLN A 4 25.17 -3.50 34.58
N PRO A 5 25.49 -3.34 35.89
CA PRO A 5 25.73 -2.04 36.49
C PRO A 5 26.81 -1.26 35.74
N GLY A 6 26.52 0.00 35.37
CA GLY A 6 27.46 0.88 34.68
C GLY A 6 27.33 0.91 33.15
N LEU A 7 26.62 -0.04 32.54
CA LEU A 7 26.31 0.01 31.10
C LEU A 7 24.93 0.65 30.90
N ARG A 8 24.91 1.93 30.49
CA ARG A 8 23.71 2.65 30.09
C ARG A 8 23.77 2.97 28.61
N GLU A 9 22.84 2.43 27.84
CA GLU A 9 22.69 2.75 26.41
C GLU A 9 22.20 4.19 26.24
N SER A 10 22.74 4.91 25.25
CA SER A 10 22.28 6.25 24.90
C SER A 10 20.90 6.17 24.23
N ALA A 11 20.00 7.08 24.59
CA ALA A 11 18.67 7.15 23.97
C ALA A 11 18.71 7.74 22.55
N THR A 12 19.73 8.54 22.22
CA THR A 12 19.89 9.18 20.91
C THR A 12 20.91 8.48 20.02
N PHE A 13 21.89 7.80 20.63
CA PHE A 13 22.94 7.03 19.95
C PHE A 13 22.93 5.59 20.50
N ASP A 14 21.81 4.89 20.28
CA ASP A 14 21.76 3.46 20.61
C ASP A 14 22.74 2.67 19.74
N ARG A 15 22.91 1.38 20.05
CA ARG A 15 23.85 0.52 19.30
C ARG A 15 23.57 0.45 17.80
N ASN A 16 22.31 0.55 17.36
CA ASN A 16 21.95 0.49 15.95
C ASN A 16 22.36 1.79 15.27
N VAL A 17 22.11 2.94 15.90
CA VAL A 17 22.55 4.25 15.43
C VAL A 17 24.08 4.33 15.37
N ILE A 18 24.79 3.86 16.41
CA ILE A 18 26.26 3.83 16.40
C ILE A 18 26.78 2.92 15.29
N HIS A 19 26.19 1.73 15.11
CA HIS A 19 26.56 0.82 14.03
C HIS A 19 26.40 1.46 12.66
N GLU A 20 25.27 2.11 12.41
CA GLU A 20 25.02 2.81 11.13
C GLU A 20 26.00 3.97 10.90
N ILE A 21 26.34 4.74 11.94
CA ILE A 21 27.35 5.80 11.84
C ILE A 21 28.71 5.20 11.46
N GLN A 22 29.11 4.09 12.10
CA GLN A 22 30.38 3.42 11.82
C GLN A 22 30.40 2.83 10.40
N ARG A 23 29.35 2.10 10.01
CA ARG A 23 29.18 1.58 8.64
C ARG A 23 29.26 2.71 7.61
N ALA A 24 28.55 3.82 7.84
CA ALA A 24 28.56 4.97 6.94
C ALA A 24 29.95 5.64 6.88
N ALA A 25 30.67 5.73 8.01
CA ALA A 25 32.03 6.29 8.06
C ALA A 25 33.05 5.40 7.32
N GLU A 26 32.89 4.09 7.39
CA GLU A 26 33.76 3.12 6.70
C GLU A 26 33.49 3.03 5.20
N THR A 27 32.22 3.09 4.79
CA THR A 27 31.81 2.85 3.40
C THR A 27 31.63 4.13 2.58
N GLY A 28 31.29 5.25 3.21
CA GLY A 28 30.93 6.50 2.53
C GLY A 28 29.62 6.43 1.72
N ILE A 29 28.81 5.39 1.91
CA ILE A 29 27.61 5.10 1.09
C ILE A 29 26.39 4.95 2.00
N TYR A 30 25.27 5.58 1.59
CA TYR A 30 23.98 5.41 2.25
C TYR A 30 23.47 3.97 2.12
N ASP A 31 22.68 3.52 3.09
CA ASP A 31 22.08 2.19 3.03
C ASP A 31 20.90 2.13 2.04
N ILE A 32 20.74 1.01 1.35
CA ILE A 32 19.61 0.71 0.47
C ILE A 32 18.98 -0.57 0.99
N ARG A 33 17.71 -0.49 1.36
CA ARG A 33 16.96 -1.65 1.83
C ARG A 33 15.54 -1.71 1.27
N GLY A 34 14.88 -2.83 1.51
CA GLY A 34 13.45 -3.02 1.35
C GLY A 34 12.65 -2.71 2.62
N TRP A 35 11.45 -3.29 2.67
CA TRP A 35 10.45 -3.08 3.73
C TRP A 35 9.87 -1.66 3.76
N GLY A 36 9.08 -1.36 4.80
CA GLY A 36 8.62 -0.01 5.14
C GLY A 36 9.36 0.55 6.35
N ALA A 37 8.88 1.67 6.89
CA ALA A 37 9.46 2.30 8.07
C ALA A 37 9.43 1.36 9.29
N LYS A 38 10.58 1.24 9.99
CA LYS A 38 10.78 0.43 11.20
C LYS A 38 10.53 1.23 12.49
N ARG A 39 10.47 2.56 12.40
CA ARG A 39 10.18 3.42 13.56
C ARG A 39 8.78 3.24 14.12
N LYS A 40 8.65 3.49 15.42
CA LYS A 40 7.35 3.58 16.09
C LYS A 40 6.65 4.88 15.70
N LEU A 41 5.42 4.75 15.23
CA LEU A 41 4.54 5.86 14.85
C LEU A 41 3.18 5.64 15.52
N PRO A 42 2.40 6.70 15.78
CA PRO A 42 0.98 6.53 16.07
C PRO A 42 0.32 5.68 14.99
N HIS A 43 -0.37 4.63 15.42
CA HIS A 43 -0.91 3.59 14.55
C HIS A 43 -2.42 3.46 14.75
N PHE A 44 -3.09 2.74 13.84
CA PHE A 44 -4.47 2.33 14.04
C PHE A 44 -4.70 1.62 15.37
N ASP A 45 -3.70 0.96 15.95
CA ASP A 45 -3.80 0.30 17.26
C ASP A 45 -4.09 1.27 18.41
N ASP A 46 -3.74 2.56 18.22
CA ASP A 46 -4.03 3.62 19.18
C ASP A 46 -5.47 4.14 19.08
N LEU A 47 -6.29 3.59 18.17
CA LEU A 47 -7.72 3.88 18.08
C LEU A 47 -8.57 2.72 18.59
N LEU A 48 -9.70 3.04 19.23
CA LEU A 48 -10.73 2.08 19.63
C LEU A 48 -12.06 2.39 18.96
N PHE A 49 -12.88 1.36 18.79
CA PHE A 49 -14.27 1.51 18.38
C PHE A 49 -15.19 1.69 19.59
N LEU A 50 -16.14 2.60 19.45
CA LEU A 50 -17.30 2.72 20.33
C LEU A 50 -18.39 1.77 19.85
N GLY A 51 -18.33 0.53 20.33
CA GLY A 51 -19.35 -0.48 20.05
C GLY A 51 -20.75 -0.04 20.49
N ALA A 52 -21.76 -0.48 19.74
CA ALA A 52 -23.16 -0.21 20.01
C ALA A 52 -23.63 -0.86 21.32
N SER A 53 -24.57 -0.22 22.01
CA SER A 53 -25.15 -0.66 23.29
C SER A 53 -26.60 -0.16 23.40
N MET A 54 -26.93 0.72 24.36
CA MET A 54 -28.29 1.28 24.48
C MET A 54 -28.56 2.46 23.54
N SER A 55 -27.54 3.26 23.19
CA SER A 55 -27.69 4.46 22.34
C SER A 55 -27.77 4.15 20.84
N ARG A 56 -27.30 2.97 20.44
CA ARG A 56 -27.37 2.40 19.09
C ARG A 56 -27.42 0.89 19.25
N TYR A 57 -28.20 0.19 18.44
CA TYR A 57 -28.28 -1.28 18.49
C TYR A 57 -27.20 -1.91 17.60
N PRO A 58 -26.49 -2.95 18.07
CA PRO A 58 -25.60 -3.75 17.23
C PRO A 58 -26.43 -4.63 16.27
N LEU A 59 -25.80 -5.08 15.18
CA LEU A 59 -26.41 -6.03 14.25
C LEU A 59 -26.03 -7.47 14.63
N GLU A 60 -26.99 -8.38 14.57
CA GLU A 60 -26.79 -9.81 14.84
C GLU A 60 -26.05 -10.49 13.67
N GLY A 61 -24.77 -10.85 13.87
CA GLY A 61 -23.91 -11.34 12.79
C GLY A 61 -24.40 -12.55 11.99
N TYR A 62 -25.21 -13.42 12.58
CA TYR A 62 -25.77 -14.61 11.92
C TYR A 62 -27.11 -14.36 11.23
N ARG A 63 -27.76 -13.20 11.45
CA ARG A 63 -29.07 -12.85 10.85
C ARG A 63 -28.98 -11.68 9.89
N GLU A 64 -28.12 -10.72 10.21
CA GLU A 64 -28.05 -9.42 9.53
C GLU A 64 -26.80 -9.32 8.66
N LYS A 65 -27.04 -8.92 7.41
CA LYS A 65 -25.98 -8.76 6.41
C LYS A 65 -25.17 -7.50 6.72
N CYS A 66 -23.86 -7.59 6.47
CA CYS A 66 -22.96 -6.45 6.46
C CYS A 66 -22.24 -6.45 5.12
N GLU A 67 -22.56 -5.52 4.24
CA GLU A 67 -22.01 -5.45 2.88
C GLU A 67 -20.56 -4.93 2.87
N THR A 68 -19.79 -5.38 1.89
CA THR A 68 -18.34 -5.15 1.77
C THR A 68 -17.92 -4.70 0.39
N ASP A 69 -18.83 -4.70 -0.57
CA ASP A 69 -18.51 -4.34 -1.94
C ASP A 69 -18.12 -2.87 -2.05
N VAL A 70 -17.32 -2.57 -3.06
CA VAL A 70 -16.91 -1.22 -3.39
C VAL A 70 -16.83 -1.06 -4.91
N VAL A 71 -17.26 0.10 -5.38
CA VAL A 71 -17.12 0.52 -6.77
C VAL A 71 -16.06 1.61 -6.84
N LEU A 72 -15.03 1.37 -7.65
CA LEU A 72 -13.92 2.30 -7.84
C LEU A 72 -13.94 2.88 -9.25
N GLY A 73 -14.05 4.20 -9.30
CA GLY A 73 -13.92 5.01 -10.50
C GLY A 73 -15.17 5.11 -11.36
N ASP A 74 -16.32 5.33 -10.72
CA ASP A 74 -17.64 5.55 -11.35
C ASP A 74 -17.85 6.96 -11.92
N ARG A 75 -16.83 7.82 -11.87
CA ARG A 75 -16.90 9.23 -12.30
C ARG A 75 -16.83 9.41 -13.81
N HIS A 76 -15.81 8.89 -14.47
CA HIS A 76 -15.60 9.07 -15.92
C HIS A 76 -15.49 7.77 -16.71
N ALA A 77 -15.20 6.64 -16.06
CA ALA A 77 -15.01 5.37 -16.75
C ALA A 77 -16.34 4.75 -17.17
N LYS A 78 -16.39 4.20 -18.37
CA LYS A 78 -17.55 3.42 -18.84
C LYS A 78 -17.73 2.13 -18.04
N TYR A 79 -16.63 1.51 -17.61
CA TYR A 79 -16.63 0.28 -16.81
C TYR A 79 -15.86 0.53 -15.51
N PRO A 80 -16.52 1.04 -14.45
CA PRO A 80 -15.90 1.16 -13.14
C PRO A 80 -15.54 -0.22 -12.58
N LEU A 81 -14.60 -0.25 -11.64
CA LEU A 81 -14.11 -1.49 -11.06
C LEU A 81 -14.99 -1.89 -9.87
N HIS A 82 -15.72 -2.99 -10.00
CA HIS A 82 -16.54 -3.56 -8.93
C HIS A 82 -15.75 -4.63 -8.18
N LEU A 83 -15.54 -4.45 -6.88
CA LEU A 83 -14.83 -5.39 -6.01
C LEU A 83 -15.76 -5.92 -4.93
N ASP A 84 -15.62 -7.20 -4.58
CA ASP A 84 -16.47 -7.87 -3.57
C ASP A 84 -16.03 -7.51 -2.13
N ILE A 85 -14.79 -7.04 -1.96
CA ILE A 85 -14.21 -6.62 -0.67
C ILE A 85 -13.43 -5.30 -0.84
N PRO A 86 -13.31 -4.45 0.20
CA PRO A 86 -12.63 -3.16 0.10
C PRO A 86 -11.13 -3.27 0.41
N VAL A 87 -10.53 -4.43 0.18
CA VAL A 87 -9.10 -4.71 0.42
C VAL A 87 -8.47 -5.11 -0.90
N THR A 88 -7.58 -4.27 -1.43
CA THR A 88 -6.88 -4.47 -2.71
C THR A 88 -5.42 -4.82 -2.48
N ILE A 89 -4.75 -5.38 -3.51
CA ILE A 89 -3.32 -5.63 -3.48
C ILE A 89 -2.57 -4.44 -4.10
N ALA A 90 -1.66 -3.85 -3.34
CA ALA A 90 -0.86 -2.70 -3.77
C ALA A 90 0.14 -3.06 -4.89
N GLY A 91 0.53 -2.07 -5.68
CA GLY A 91 1.46 -2.23 -6.80
C GLY A 91 2.85 -2.68 -6.36
N MET A 92 3.23 -3.90 -6.73
CA MET A 92 4.55 -4.48 -6.47
C MET A 92 5.09 -5.10 -7.76
N SER A 93 6.22 -4.56 -8.24
CA SER A 93 6.71 -4.83 -9.60
C SER A 93 7.19 -6.27 -9.80
N PHE A 94 6.94 -6.83 -10.98
CA PHE A 94 7.80 -7.91 -11.48
C PHE A 94 9.23 -7.40 -11.64
N GLY A 95 10.22 -8.14 -11.14
CA GLY A 95 11.59 -7.67 -10.92
C GLY A 95 11.86 -7.54 -9.43
N ALA A 96 11.05 -6.74 -8.72
CA ALA A 96 11.04 -6.76 -7.26
C ALA A 96 10.54 -8.10 -6.70
N LEU A 97 9.44 -8.59 -7.28
CA LEU A 97 8.85 -9.89 -6.98
C LEU A 97 9.15 -10.90 -8.11
N SER A 98 9.19 -12.18 -7.76
CA SER A 98 9.27 -13.29 -8.70
C SER A 98 7.99 -13.43 -9.53
N GLY A 99 8.09 -14.05 -10.71
CA GLY A 99 6.91 -14.33 -11.54
C GLY A 99 5.88 -15.20 -10.81
N ARG A 100 6.35 -16.15 -9.99
CA ARG A 100 5.50 -17.04 -9.17
C ARG A 100 4.79 -16.28 -8.05
N ALA A 101 5.45 -15.30 -7.42
CA ALA A 101 4.77 -14.41 -6.47
C ALA A 101 3.67 -13.58 -7.16
N LYS A 102 3.95 -13.04 -8.36
CA LYS A 102 2.97 -12.31 -9.15
C LYS A 102 1.75 -13.18 -9.53
N GLU A 103 1.97 -14.45 -9.88
CA GLU A 103 0.90 -15.43 -10.08
C GLU A 103 0.05 -15.64 -8.82
N ALA A 104 0.70 -15.84 -7.66
CA ALA A 104 0.02 -16.07 -6.40
C ALA A 104 -0.86 -14.89 -5.97
N LEU A 105 -0.38 -13.66 -6.16
CA LEU A 105 -1.17 -12.45 -5.92
C LEU A 105 -2.45 -12.46 -6.78
N GLY A 106 -2.33 -12.79 -8.06
CA GLY A 106 -3.48 -12.89 -8.98
C GLY A 106 -4.48 -13.94 -8.54
N ARG A 107 -4.01 -15.16 -8.21
CA ARG A 107 -4.87 -16.25 -7.72
C ARG A 107 -5.64 -15.86 -6.46
N GLY A 108 -4.92 -15.35 -5.46
CA GLY A 108 -5.52 -15.01 -4.17
C GLY A 108 -6.51 -13.85 -4.24
N ALA A 109 -6.21 -12.82 -5.05
CA ALA A 109 -7.11 -11.70 -5.26
C ALA A 109 -8.40 -12.12 -6.01
N SER A 110 -8.27 -12.92 -7.06
CA SER A 110 -9.41 -13.42 -7.83
C SER A 110 -10.34 -14.31 -7.03
N GLU A 111 -9.80 -15.13 -6.13
CA GLU A 111 -10.57 -16.04 -5.29
C GLU A 111 -11.55 -15.29 -4.35
N VAL A 112 -11.23 -14.05 -3.98
CA VAL A 112 -12.04 -13.21 -3.08
C VAL A 112 -12.64 -11.99 -3.77
N GLY A 113 -12.57 -11.92 -5.10
CA GLY A 113 -13.20 -10.86 -5.88
C GLY A 113 -12.58 -9.47 -5.74
N THR A 114 -11.26 -9.39 -5.51
CA THR A 114 -10.53 -8.11 -5.45
C THR A 114 -9.49 -7.96 -6.56
N SER A 115 -8.79 -6.83 -6.62
CA SER A 115 -7.83 -6.48 -7.66
C SER A 115 -6.36 -6.64 -7.25
N THR A 116 -5.53 -7.02 -8.23
CA THR A 116 -4.07 -6.83 -8.14
C THR A 116 -3.61 -5.55 -8.83
N THR A 117 -2.36 -5.16 -8.57
CA THR A 117 -1.73 -4.00 -9.21
C THR A 117 -0.32 -4.36 -9.70
N THR A 118 0.01 -4.05 -10.96
CA THR A 118 1.24 -4.54 -11.62
C THR A 118 2.53 -4.13 -10.93
N GLY A 119 2.57 -2.91 -10.37
CA GLY A 119 3.82 -2.29 -9.92
C GLY A 119 4.65 -1.68 -11.06
N ASP A 120 5.85 -1.22 -10.72
CA ASP A 120 6.84 -0.56 -11.61
C ASP A 120 7.45 -1.47 -12.73
N GLY A 121 6.86 -2.65 -12.99
CA GLY A 121 7.48 -3.73 -13.77
C GLY A 121 6.72 -4.15 -15.04
N GLY A 122 5.59 -3.52 -15.33
CA GLY A 122 4.71 -3.92 -16.43
C GLY A 122 3.83 -5.13 -16.11
N MET A 123 2.99 -5.53 -17.08
CA MET A 123 2.05 -6.64 -16.94
C MET A 123 2.75 -7.96 -17.28
N THR A 124 2.75 -8.92 -16.36
CA THR A 124 3.24 -10.28 -16.66
C THR A 124 2.10 -11.21 -17.07
N PRO A 125 2.35 -12.21 -17.93
CA PRO A 125 1.35 -13.23 -18.26
C PRO A 125 0.85 -13.99 -17.02
N GLU A 126 1.73 -14.25 -16.04
CA GLU A 126 1.40 -14.99 -14.83
C GLU A 126 0.41 -14.23 -13.94
N GLU A 127 0.59 -12.92 -13.77
CA GLU A 127 -0.34 -12.10 -12.99
C GLU A 127 -1.65 -11.92 -13.76
N ARG A 128 -1.60 -11.45 -15.01
CA ARG A 128 -2.80 -11.16 -15.79
C ARG A 128 -3.65 -12.40 -16.00
N GLY A 129 -3.03 -13.55 -16.24
CA GLY A 129 -3.71 -14.83 -16.45
C GLY A 129 -4.41 -15.39 -15.22
N GLN A 130 -4.07 -14.90 -14.01
CA GLN A 130 -4.70 -15.33 -12.76
C GLN A 130 -5.53 -14.25 -12.08
N SER A 131 -5.36 -12.97 -12.43
CA SER A 131 -6.14 -11.85 -11.90
C SER A 131 -7.46 -11.68 -12.65
N LYS A 132 -8.59 -11.66 -11.94
CA LYS A 132 -9.92 -11.27 -12.44
C LYS A 132 -9.97 -9.76 -12.68
N HIS A 133 -9.39 -9.00 -11.75
CA HIS A 133 -9.27 -7.55 -11.81
C HIS A 133 -7.81 -7.15 -11.63
N LEU A 134 -7.26 -6.35 -12.54
CA LEU A 134 -5.87 -5.91 -12.50
C LEU A 134 -5.74 -4.42 -12.87
N VAL A 135 -5.11 -3.69 -11.97
CA VAL A 135 -4.76 -2.28 -12.11
C VAL A 135 -3.34 -2.17 -12.69
N TYR A 136 -3.19 -1.48 -13.82
CA TYR A 136 -1.90 -1.27 -14.45
C TYR A 136 -1.26 0.03 -13.97
N GLN A 137 -0.02 -0.01 -13.48
CA GLN A 137 0.69 1.21 -13.09
C GLN A 137 1.37 1.91 -14.27
N TYR A 138 1.06 3.19 -14.46
CA TYR A 138 1.70 4.08 -15.41
C TYR A 138 2.70 4.99 -14.68
N LEU A 139 3.98 4.85 -15.02
CA LEU A 139 5.09 5.22 -14.14
C LEU A 139 5.99 6.27 -14.80
N PRO A 140 6.69 7.12 -14.05
CA PRO A 140 7.56 8.17 -14.59
C PRO A 140 8.48 7.74 -15.72
N SER A 141 9.11 6.56 -15.61
CA SER A 141 10.08 6.07 -16.60
C SER A 141 9.49 5.16 -17.67
N ARG A 142 8.18 4.89 -17.63
CA ARG A 142 7.47 4.08 -18.64
C ARG A 142 8.02 2.65 -18.82
N TYR A 143 8.73 2.12 -17.82
CA TYR A 143 9.23 0.75 -17.85
C TYR A 143 8.09 -0.25 -18.03
N GLY A 144 8.25 -1.18 -18.97
CA GLY A 144 7.23 -2.19 -19.28
C GLY A 144 5.95 -1.65 -19.90
N MET A 145 5.85 -0.33 -20.18
CA MET A 145 4.64 0.26 -20.73
C MET A 145 4.49 -0.06 -22.21
N ASN A 146 3.39 -0.73 -22.55
CA ASN A 146 2.89 -0.80 -23.90
C ASN A 146 1.37 -0.53 -23.94
N PRO A 147 0.85 0.08 -25.02
CA PRO A 147 -0.57 0.40 -25.13
C PRO A 147 -1.52 -0.80 -25.07
N ASP A 148 -1.08 -1.99 -25.51
CA ASP A 148 -1.94 -3.16 -25.53
C ASP A 148 -2.23 -3.68 -24.12
N ASP A 149 -1.26 -3.60 -23.22
CA ASP A 149 -1.45 -3.97 -21.82
C ASP A 149 -2.30 -2.94 -21.07
N LEU A 150 -2.21 -1.64 -21.42
CA LEU A 150 -3.14 -0.63 -20.91
C LEU A 150 -4.59 -0.95 -21.28
N ARG A 151 -4.84 -1.45 -22.50
CA ARG A 151 -6.18 -1.87 -22.95
C ARG A 151 -6.66 -3.16 -22.28
N LYS A 152 -5.75 -4.08 -21.94
CA LYS A 152 -6.04 -5.33 -21.20
C LYS A 152 -6.22 -5.12 -19.69
N ALA A 153 -5.86 -3.96 -19.16
CA ALA A 153 -6.05 -3.63 -17.76
C ALA A 153 -7.54 -3.39 -17.43
N ASP A 154 -7.89 -3.47 -16.16
CA ASP A 154 -9.23 -3.15 -15.65
C ASP A 154 -9.29 -1.74 -15.05
N ALA A 155 -8.13 -1.17 -14.71
CA ALA A 155 -7.93 0.23 -14.33
C ALA A 155 -6.48 0.64 -14.62
N ILE A 156 -6.19 1.94 -14.67
CA ILE A 156 -4.83 2.47 -14.81
C ILE A 156 -4.52 3.34 -13.59
N GLU A 157 -3.42 3.07 -12.90
CA GLU A 157 -2.93 3.90 -11.80
C GLU A 157 -1.71 4.71 -12.22
N VAL A 158 -1.88 6.03 -12.28
CA VAL A 158 -0.80 6.97 -12.57
C VAL A 158 -0.05 7.27 -11.28
N VAL A 159 1.23 6.88 -11.23
CA VAL A 159 2.02 6.89 -9.99
C VAL A 159 2.87 8.16 -9.91
N LEU A 160 2.46 9.11 -9.07
CA LEU A 160 3.25 10.30 -8.75
C LEU A 160 4.24 10.03 -7.60
N GLY A 161 3.92 9.08 -6.73
CA GLY A 161 4.79 8.69 -5.63
C GLY A 161 4.27 7.48 -4.85
N GLN A 162 5.08 6.99 -3.93
CA GLN A 162 4.74 5.90 -3.01
C GLN A 162 5.20 6.24 -1.59
N GLY A 163 4.63 5.59 -0.59
CA GLY A 163 4.85 5.90 0.82
C GLY A 163 6.30 5.74 1.29
N ALA A 164 7.03 4.74 0.76
CA ALA A 164 8.42 4.46 1.15
C ALA A 164 9.45 5.50 0.66
N LYS A 165 9.11 6.26 -0.38
CA LYS A 165 10.02 7.21 -1.03
C LYS A 165 9.29 8.33 -1.79
N PRO A 166 8.45 9.15 -1.13
CA PRO A 166 7.84 10.29 -1.79
C PRO A 166 8.91 11.24 -2.34
N GLY A 167 8.76 11.68 -3.60
CA GLY A 167 9.76 12.50 -4.29
C GLY A 167 10.98 11.74 -4.82
N GLY A 168 11.09 10.44 -4.54
CA GLY A 168 12.08 9.53 -5.12
C GLY A 168 11.54 8.75 -6.33
N GLY A 169 12.43 8.07 -7.04
CA GLY A 169 12.08 7.17 -8.13
C GLY A 169 12.10 5.69 -7.74
N GLY A 170 11.42 4.85 -8.52
CA GLY A 170 11.59 3.40 -8.51
C GLY A 170 13.09 3.00 -8.57
N MET A 171 13.44 1.91 -7.90
CA MET A 171 14.81 1.39 -7.88
C MET A 171 14.75 -0.14 -7.95
N LEU A 172 15.63 -0.73 -8.76
CA LEU A 172 15.84 -2.17 -8.82
C LEU A 172 17.33 -2.42 -9.04
N LEU A 173 17.97 -3.17 -8.15
CA LEU A 173 19.40 -3.45 -8.24
C LEU A 173 19.70 -4.43 -9.38
N GLY A 174 20.88 -4.28 -9.99
CA GLY A 174 21.35 -4.98 -11.18
C GLY A 174 21.30 -6.50 -11.04
N GLN A 175 21.56 -7.02 -9.85
CA GLN A 175 21.45 -8.46 -9.55
C GLN A 175 20.04 -9.03 -9.73
N LYS A 176 19.01 -8.18 -9.73
CA LYS A 176 17.61 -8.55 -10.03
C LYS A 176 17.19 -8.16 -11.45
N ILE A 177 18.09 -7.61 -12.27
CA ILE A 177 17.85 -7.32 -13.68
C ILE A 177 18.36 -8.49 -14.52
N THR A 178 17.60 -9.58 -14.47
CA THR A 178 17.80 -10.75 -15.36
C THR A 178 17.42 -10.41 -16.79
N GLU A 179 17.74 -11.28 -17.75
CA GLU A 179 17.38 -11.10 -19.17
C GLU A 179 15.89 -10.80 -19.37
N ARG A 180 15.01 -11.52 -18.66
CA ARG A 180 13.56 -11.29 -18.74
C ARG A 180 13.17 -9.90 -18.22
N VAL A 181 13.71 -9.49 -17.07
CA VAL A 181 13.42 -8.17 -16.48
C VAL A 181 13.96 -7.05 -17.37
N ALA A 182 15.20 -7.21 -17.85
CA ALA A 182 15.85 -6.33 -18.82
C ALA A 182 15.00 -6.15 -20.09
N GLY A 183 14.54 -7.26 -20.69
CA GLY A 183 13.71 -7.25 -21.89
C GLY A 183 12.38 -6.54 -21.70
N MET A 184 11.71 -6.75 -20.56
CA MET A 184 10.46 -6.04 -20.25
C MET A 184 10.65 -4.54 -20.05
N ARG A 185 11.81 -4.11 -19.53
CA ARG A 185 12.06 -2.71 -19.18
C ARG A 185 12.91 -1.96 -20.21
N THR A 186 13.35 -2.63 -21.28
CA THR A 186 14.30 -2.09 -22.27
C THR A 186 15.58 -1.57 -21.59
N LEU A 187 16.14 -2.40 -20.70
CA LEU A 187 17.35 -2.08 -19.92
C LEU A 187 18.48 -3.07 -20.22
N PRO A 188 19.75 -2.68 -20.03
CA PRO A 188 20.86 -3.62 -20.03
C PRO A 188 20.80 -4.56 -18.81
N VAL A 189 21.11 -5.84 -19.03
CA VAL A 189 21.19 -6.87 -17.98
C VAL A 189 22.25 -6.49 -16.93
N GLY A 190 21.94 -6.72 -15.66
CA GLY A 190 22.91 -6.54 -14.57
C GLY A 190 23.17 -5.10 -14.13
N ILE A 191 22.52 -4.10 -14.74
CA ILE A 191 22.72 -2.68 -14.40
C ILE A 191 21.62 -2.19 -13.46
N ASP A 192 21.97 -1.44 -12.42
CA ASP A 192 20.99 -0.84 -11.52
C ASP A 192 20.01 0.08 -12.27
N GLN A 193 18.72 -0.15 -12.06
CA GLN A 193 17.68 0.74 -12.53
C GLN A 193 17.39 1.83 -11.49
N ARG A 194 17.40 3.07 -11.95
CA ARG A 194 16.86 4.23 -11.23
C ARG A 194 15.81 4.91 -12.09
N SER A 195 14.55 4.86 -11.66
CA SER A 195 13.47 5.56 -12.33
C SER A 195 13.55 7.06 -12.05
N ALA A 196 13.10 7.88 -13.00
CA ALA A 196 12.91 9.31 -12.80
C ALA A 196 11.92 9.56 -11.65
N CYS A 197 12.14 10.64 -10.88
CA CYS A 197 11.26 11.04 -9.77
C CYS A 197 10.01 11.80 -10.23
N ARG A 198 9.94 12.21 -11.50
CA ARG A 198 8.81 12.92 -12.11
C ARG A 198 8.56 12.37 -13.50
N HIS A 199 7.30 12.40 -13.94
CA HIS A 199 7.03 12.08 -15.34
C HIS A 199 7.65 13.17 -16.23
N PRO A 200 8.37 12.78 -17.30
CA PRO A 200 9.14 13.73 -18.12
C PRO A 200 8.26 14.60 -19.02
N ASP A 201 7.02 14.18 -19.26
CA ASP A 201 6.05 14.76 -20.18
C ASP A 201 5.07 15.73 -19.51
N TRP A 202 5.31 16.09 -18.24
CA TRP A 202 4.57 17.16 -17.56
C TRP A 202 5.40 17.92 -16.53
N THR A 203 4.92 19.11 -16.16
CA THR A 203 5.54 19.95 -15.13
C THR A 203 4.58 20.33 -14.01
N GLY A 204 3.27 20.15 -14.21
CA GLY A 204 2.26 20.52 -13.23
C GLY A 204 0.92 19.78 -13.40
N PRO A 205 -0.07 20.12 -12.57
CA PRO A 205 -1.36 19.43 -12.53
C PRO A 205 -2.21 19.59 -13.81
N ASP A 206 -2.04 20.69 -14.55
CA ASP A 206 -2.79 20.91 -15.79
C ASP A 206 -2.28 19.98 -16.92
N ASP A 207 -0.97 19.71 -16.97
CA ASP A 207 -0.39 18.71 -17.86
C ASP A 207 -0.81 17.28 -17.44
N LEU A 208 -1.02 17.03 -16.13
CA LEU A 208 -1.61 15.78 -15.63
C LEU A 208 -3.03 15.56 -16.14
N ALA A 209 -3.81 16.61 -16.29
CA ALA A 209 -5.13 16.50 -16.91
C ALA A 209 -5.03 16.04 -18.37
N VAL A 210 -4.10 16.62 -19.15
CA VAL A 210 -3.88 16.23 -20.55
C VAL A 210 -3.47 14.75 -20.65
N LYS A 211 -2.56 14.30 -19.79
CA LYS A 211 -2.12 12.90 -19.77
C LYS A 211 -3.23 11.94 -19.34
N ILE A 212 -4.07 12.32 -18.37
CA ILE A 212 -5.24 11.50 -18.00
C ILE A 212 -6.19 11.38 -19.19
N ILE A 213 -6.43 12.46 -19.94
CA ILE A 213 -7.24 12.43 -21.17
C ILE A 213 -6.60 11.47 -22.19
N GLU A 214 -5.29 11.55 -22.42
CA GLU A 214 -4.59 10.64 -23.34
C GLU A 214 -4.77 9.15 -22.95
N LEU A 215 -4.66 8.82 -21.66
CA LEU A 215 -4.88 7.45 -21.18
C LEU A 215 -6.32 6.99 -21.37
N ARG A 216 -7.29 7.89 -21.23
CA ARG A 216 -8.70 7.60 -21.54
C ARG A 216 -8.90 7.34 -23.02
N GLU A 217 -8.32 8.15 -23.89
CA GLU A 217 -8.38 7.94 -25.35
C GLU A 217 -7.75 6.60 -25.76
N ILE A 218 -6.58 6.25 -25.21
CA ILE A 218 -5.90 4.97 -25.48
C ILE A 218 -6.79 3.77 -25.13
N THR A 219 -7.58 3.91 -24.07
CA THR A 219 -8.47 2.87 -23.54
C THR A 219 -9.92 3.00 -23.99
N GLY A 220 -10.24 3.94 -24.89
CA GLY A 220 -11.61 4.15 -25.35
C GLY A 220 -12.59 4.58 -24.25
N TRP A 221 -12.09 5.27 -23.22
CA TRP A 221 -12.84 5.70 -22.03
C TRP A 221 -13.40 4.54 -21.20
N GLU A 222 -12.89 3.33 -21.40
CA GLU A 222 -13.40 2.15 -20.74
C GLU A 222 -12.93 2.00 -19.29
N LYS A 223 -11.70 2.47 -18.99
CA LYS A 223 -11.00 2.15 -17.74
C LYS A 223 -10.94 3.36 -16.81
N PRO A 224 -11.13 3.16 -15.49
CA PRO A 224 -10.93 4.21 -14.51
C PRO A 224 -9.44 4.54 -14.36
N ILE A 225 -9.16 5.82 -14.12
CA ILE A 225 -7.83 6.38 -13.96
C ILE A 225 -7.62 6.77 -12.50
N TYR A 226 -6.69 6.09 -11.84
CA TYR A 226 -6.30 6.35 -10.47
C TYR A 226 -5.08 7.29 -10.47
N VAL A 227 -4.97 8.12 -9.45
CA VAL A 227 -3.75 8.91 -9.19
C VAL A 227 -3.21 8.53 -7.83
N LYS A 228 -2.01 7.94 -7.81
CA LYS A 228 -1.34 7.51 -6.59
C LYS A 228 -0.30 8.53 -6.13
N VAL A 229 -0.38 8.94 -4.88
CA VAL A 229 0.53 9.89 -4.23
C VAL A 229 1.09 9.30 -2.93
N GLY A 230 2.37 9.57 -2.66
CA GLY A 230 2.94 9.37 -1.33
C GLY A 230 2.43 10.45 -0.38
N ALA A 231 1.99 10.08 0.81
CA ALA A 231 1.42 11.01 1.78
C ALA A 231 2.48 12.01 2.26
N THR A 232 2.43 13.23 1.74
CA THR A 232 3.32 14.33 2.13
C THR A 232 2.50 15.60 2.35
N ARG A 233 2.00 16.20 1.28
CA ARG A 233 1.12 17.37 1.28
C ARG A 233 -0.30 16.93 0.89
N THR A 234 -0.77 15.87 1.54
CA THR A 234 -1.96 15.10 1.15
C THR A 234 -3.18 15.95 0.83
N TYR A 235 -3.49 16.96 1.65
CA TYR A 235 -4.61 17.87 1.38
C TYR A 235 -4.51 18.56 0.01
N TYR A 236 -3.34 19.05 -0.37
CA TYR A 236 -3.13 19.73 -1.66
C TYR A 236 -3.04 18.72 -2.80
N ASP A 237 -2.29 17.64 -2.61
CA ASP A 237 -2.06 16.62 -3.64
C ASP A 237 -3.38 15.97 -4.09
N VAL A 238 -4.28 15.68 -3.14
CA VAL A 238 -5.61 15.14 -3.44
C VAL A 238 -6.45 16.13 -4.25
N LYS A 239 -6.45 17.42 -3.88
CA LYS A 239 -7.19 18.45 -4.66
C LYS A 239 -6.68 18.55 -6.09
N LEU A 240 -5.36 18.51 -6.27
CA LEU A 240 -4.74 18.55 -7.59
C LEU A 240 -5.09 17.31 -8.42
N ALA A 241 -5.07 16.11 -7.82
CA ALA A 241 -5.46 14.88 -8.50
C ALA A 241 -6.93 14.91 -8.96
N VAL A 242 -7.84 15.37 -8.08
CA VAL A 242 -9.27 15.53 -8.42
C VAL A 242 -9.45 16.52 -9.57
N LYS A 243 -8.78 17.68 -9.52
CA LYS A 243 -8.82 18.71 -10.57
C LYS A 243 -8.33 18.16 -11.91
N ALA A 244 -7.29 17.31 -11.88
CA ALA A 244 -6.74 16.73 -13.08
C ALA A 244 -7.61 15.61 -13.69
N GLY A 245 -8.68 15.19 -13.03
CA GLY A 245 -9.64 14.22 -13.57
C GLY A 245 -9.42 12.78 -13.10
N ALA A 246 -8.79 12.60 -11.93
CA ALA A 246 -8.75 11.30 -11.26
C ALA A 246 -10.17 10.77 -10.98
N ASP A 247 -10.37 9.48 -11.23
CA ASP A 247 -11.55 8.73 -10.81
C ASP A 247 -11.38 8.22 -9.38
N VAL A 248 -10.14 7.86 -9.02
CA VAL A 248 -9.76 7.35 -7.70
C VAL A 248 -8.45 8.01 -7.29
N VAL A 249 -8.32 8.36 -6.02
CA VAL A 249 -7.04 8.83 -5.46
C VAL A 249 -6.52 7.80 -4.47
N VAL A 250 -5.26 7.40 -4.65
CA VAL A 250 -4.56 6.46 -3.77
C VAL A 250 -3.56 7.22 -2.93
N VAL A 251 -3.75 7.24 -1.61
CA VAL A 251 -2.84 7.91 -0.65
C VAL A 251 -2.04 6.86 0.10
N ASP A 252 -0.73 6.87 -0.09
CA ASP A 252 0.20 5.88 0.47
C ASP A 252 1.00 6.49 1.62
N GLY A 253 0.68 6.12 2.86
CA GLY A 253 1.35 6.61 4.06
C GLY A 253 2.80 6.15 4.17
N MET A 254 3.60 6.83 4.99
CA MET A 254 5.05 6.56 5.11
C MET A 254 5.41 5.12 5.51
N GLN A 255 4.46 4.37 6.10
CA GLN A 255 4.62 2.95 6.39
C GLN A 255 4.56 2.04 5.15
N GLY A 256 4.33 2.59 3.96
CA GLY A 256 4.37 1.87 2.69
C GLY A 256 5.71 1.17 2.48
N GLY A 257 5.66 -0.05 1.93
CA GLY A 257 6.85 -0.85 1.66
C GLY A 257 7.53 -0.50 0.33
N THR A 258 8.78 -0.93 0.19
CA THR A 258 9.51 -0.96 -1.08
C THR A 258 10.40 -2.19 -1.14
N ALA A 259 10.83 -2.58 -2.33
CA ALA A 259 11.89 -3.58 -2.48
C ALA A 259 13.29 -2.96 -2.42
N ALA A 260 13.42 -1.70 -2.80
CA ALA A 260 14.68 -0.97 -2.75
C ALA A 260 14.42 0.54 -2.73
N THR A 261 15.01 1.23 -1.76
CA THR A 261 15.30 2.66 -1.79
C THR A 261 16.32 2.99 -0.70
N GLN A 262 16.83 4.21 -0.68
CA GLN A 262 17.69 4.66 0.40
C GLN A 262 16.94 4.65 1.73
N ASP A 263 17.54 4.09 2.78
CA ASP A 263 16.94 4.00 4.12
C ASP A 263 16.41 5.36 4.63
N VAL A 264 17.16 6.43 4.34
CA VAL A 264 16.78 7.80 4.70
C VAL A 264 15.42 8.24 4.15
N PHE A 265 15.02 7.75 2.96
CA PHE A 265 13.68 8.04 2.43
C PHE A 265 12.61 7.31 3.22
N ILE A 266 12.83 6.02 3.51
CA ILE A 266 11.87 5.16 4.22
C ILE A 266 11.58 5.74 5.61
N GLU A 267 12.63 6.16 6.32
CA GLU A 267 12.48 6.59 7.71
C GLU A 267 12.09 8.06 7.86
N HIS A 268 12.40 8.94 6.90
CA HIS A 268 12.32 10.40 7.13
C HIS A 268 11.44 11.18 6.15
N VAL A 269 10.84 10.55 5.13
CA VAL A 269 10.07 11.27 4.12
C VAL A 269 8.62 10.80 4.09
N GLY A 270 7.68 11.74 4.29
CA GLY A 270 6.24 11.48 4.31
C GLY A 270 5.62 11.62 5.69
N ILE A 271 4.31 11.39 5.75
CA ILE A 271 3.53 11.39 7.00
C ILE A 271 2.83 10.04 7.23
N PRO A 272 2.51 9.69 8.48
CA PRO A 272 1.81 8.45 8.80
C PRO A 272 0.45 8.34 8.10
N THR A 273 0.07 7.12 7.71
CA THR A 273 -1.25 6.81 7.14
C THR A 273 -2.37 7.41 7.98
N LEU A 274 -2.29 7.27 9.31
CA LEU A 274 -3.27 7.79 10.26
C LEU A 274 -3.55 9.30 10.11
N ALA A 275 -2.51 10.10 9.84
CA ALA A 275 -2.61 11.55 9.64
C ALA A 275 -3.03 11.93 8.21
N ALA A 276 -2.74 11.06 7.24
CA ALA A 276 -3.02 11.32 5.83
C ALA A 276 -4.51 11.19 5.50
N ILE A 277 -5.22 10.21 6.09
CA ILE A 277 -6.63 9.94 5.76
C ILE A 277 -7.52 11.18 6.01
N PRO A 278 -7.50 11.83 7.19
CA PRO A 278 -8.38 12.97 7.44
C PRO A 278 -8.06 14.18 6.55
N GLN A 279 -6.80 14.37 6.15
CA GLN A 279 -6.42 15.41 5.19
C GLN A 279 -6.99 15.16 3.79
N ALA A 280 -6.94 13.90 3.33
CA ALA A 280 -7.51 13.49 2.05
C ALA A 280 -9.03 13.62 2.04
N VAL A 281 -9.69 13.15 3.09
CA VAL A 281 -11.15 13.24 3.25
C VAL A 281 -11.60 14.69 3.29
N GLN A 282 -10.93 15.54 4.07
CA GLN A 282 -11.21 16.98 4.09
C GLN A 282 -11.10 17.60 2.69
N ALA A 283 -10.03 17.28 1.94
CA ALA A 283 -9.83 17.78 0.59
C ALA A 283 -10.98 17.36 -0.35
N LEU A 284 -11.41 16.09 -0.29
CA LEU A 284 -12.52 15.57 -1.09
C LEU A 284 -13.86 16.19 -0.69
N GLN A 285 -14.11 16.37 0.61
CA GLN A 285 -15.34 17.00 1.11
C GLN A 285 -15.45 18.46 0.66
N GLU A 286 -14.38 19.25 0.79
CA GLU A 286 -14.36 20.65 0.35
C GLU A 286 -14.52 20.79 -1.17
N MET A 287 -14.17 19.77 -1.95
CA MET A 287 -14.42 19.71 -3.39
C MET A 287 -15.78 19.13 -3.76
N GLY A 288 -16.59 18.68 -2.79
CA GLY A 288 -17.89 18.04 -3.03
C GLY A 288 -17.78 16.63 -3.66
N MET A 289 -16.61 15.98 -3.55
CA MET A 289 -16.29 14.71 -4.21
C MET A 289 -16.28 13.50 -3.27
N HIS A 290 -16.34 13.70 -1.95
CA HIS A 290 -16.28 12.60 -1.00
C HIS A 290 -17.63 11.88 -0.89
N ARG A 291 -17.68 10.59 -1.27
CA ARG A 291 -18.85 9.71 -1.16
C ARG A 291 -20.13 10.28 -1.81
N THR A 292 -19.99 11.13 -2.83
CA THR A 292 -21.09 11.67 -3.65
C THR A 292 -21.25 10.88 -4.95
N PRO A 293 -22.44 10.90 -5.59
CA PRO A 293 -22.59 10.33 -6.93
C PRO A 293 -21.66 11.01 -7.94
N GLY A 294 -20.84 10.23 -8.65
CA GLY A 294 -19.79 10.77 -9.53
C GLY A 294 -18.64 11.47 -8.78
N GLY A 295 -18.50 11.17 -7.49
CA GLY A 295 -17.38 11.63 -6.67
C GLY A 295 -16.08 10.90 -6.98
N VAL A 296 -15.08 11.08 -6.12
CA VAL A 296 -13.77 10.43 -6.25
C VAL A 296 -13.57 9.51 -5.05
N GLN A 297 -13.33 8.22 -5.32
CA GLN A 297 -13.07 7.26 -4.24
C GLN A 297 -11.65 7.40 -3.70
N LEU A 298 -11.51 7.19 -2.40
CA LEU A 298 -10.24 7.24 -1.68
C LEU A 298 -9.76 5.83 -1.34
N VAL A 299 -8.63 5.43 -1.90
CA VAL A 299 -7.90 4.22 -1.50
C VAL A 299 -6.73 4.62 -0.62
N VAL A 300 -6.53 3.94 0.51
CA VAL A 300 -5.42 4.23 1.42
C VAL A 300 -4.50 3.03 1.57
N SER A 301 -3.19 3.29 1.61
CA SER A 301 -2.19 2.24 1.81
C SER A 301 -1.09 2.70 2.76
N GLY A 302 -0.23 1.75 3.14
CA GLY A 302 0.83 1.97 4.13
C GLY A 302 0.44 1.46 5.51
N GLY A 303 1.03 0.34 5.94
CA GLY A 303 0.88 -0.17 7.30
C GLY A 303 -0.45 -0.86 7.65
N ILE A 304 -1.29 -1.22 6.68
CA ILE A 304 -2.54 -1.96 6.95
C ILE A 304 -2.25 -3.46 7.16
N ARG A 305 -2.64 -4.02 8.32
CA ARG A 305 -2.24 -5.39 8.74
C ARG A 305 -3.39 -6.28 9.24
N SER A 306 -4.50 -5.71 9.69
CA SER A 306 -5.60 -6.46 10.31
C SER A 306 -6.97 -5.95 9.85
N GLY A 307 -8.04 -6.71 10.07
CA GLY A 307 -9.39 -6.22 9.76
C GLY A 307 -9.81 -5.04 10.64
N ALA A 308 -9.21 -4.90 11.82
CA ALA A 308 -9.35 -3.68 12.63
C ALA A 308 -8.72 -2.46 11.95
N ASP A 309 -7.54 -2.60 11.34
CA ASP A 309 -6.90 -1.52 10.55
C ASP A 309 -7.78 -1.15 9.35
N VAL A 310 -8.33 -2.15 8.64
CA VAL A 310 -9.29 -1.94 7.54
C VAL A 310 -10.50 -1.14 8.02
N ALA A 311 -11.18 -1.61 9.08
CA ALA A 311 -12.36 -0.94 9.62
C ALA A 311 -12.06 0.49 10.07
N LYS A 312 -10.90 0.74 10.70
CA LYS A 312 -10.50 2.08 11.15
C LYS A 312 -10.22 3.01 9.97
N ALA A 313 -9.55 2.53 8.92
CA ALA A 313 -9.36 3.29 7.70
C ALA A 313 -10.70 3.65 7.03
N MET A 314 -11.64 2.70 6.95
CA MET A 314 -12.99 2.92 6.41
C MET A 314 -13.78 3.94 7.25
N ALA A 315 -13.70 3.84 8.58
CA ALA A 315 -14.32 4.77 9.53
C ALA A 315 -13.77 6.20 9.40
N LEU A 316 -12.45 6.34 9.18
CA LEU A 316 -11.81 7.63 8.93
C LEU A 316 -12.15 8.22 7.54
N GLY A 317 -12.84 7.47 6.68
CA GLY A 317 -13.36 7.94 5.40
C GLY A 317 -12.66 7.37 4.16
N ALA A 318 -11.87 6.31 4.27
CA ALA A 318 -11.47 5.56 3.07
C ALA A 318 -12.67 4.84 2.44
N ASP A 319 -12.61 4.57 1.14
CA ASP A 319 -13.55 3.71 0.41
C ASP A 319 -12.97 2.30 0.21
N ALA A 320 -11.65 2.19 0.11
CA ALA A 320 -10.93 0.92 0.15
C ALA A 320 -9.52 1.09 0.74
N VAL A 321 -8.85 -0.01 1.02
CA VAL A 321 -7.44 -0.04 1.43
C VAL A 321 -6.61 -0.89 0.46
N ALA A 322 -5.30 -0.66 0.41
CA ALA A 322 -4.37 -1.53 -0.31
C ALA A 322 -3.29 -2.10 0.62
N ILE A 323 -3.04 -3.41 0.51
CA ILE A 323 -2.00 -4.13 1.26
C ILE A 323 -0.84 -4.54 0.36
N GLY A 324 0.40 -4.34 0.84
CA GLY A 324 1.64 -4.74 0.16
C GLY A 324 2.42 -5.72 1.01
N THR A 325 3.17 -5.21 1.99
CA THR A 325 3.99 -6.02 2.92
C THR A 325 3.17 -7.13 3.61
N ALA A 326 1.95 -6.82 4.07
CA ALA A 326 1.09 -7.81 4.70
C ALA A 326 0.69 -8.95 3.73
N ALA A 327 0.51 -8.64 2.44
CA ALA A 327 0.28 -9.66 1.42
C ALA A 327 1.53 -10.54 1.23
N LEU A 328 2.75 -9.97 1.20
CA LEU A 328 3.99 -10.74 1.10
C LEU A 328 4.19 -11.69 2.29
N ILE A 329 3.91 -11.20 3.51
CA ILE A 329 3.94 -12.02 4.73
C ILE A 329 2.92 -13.16 4.63
N ALA A 330 1.71 -12.89 4.14
CA ALA A 330 0.68 -13.92 3.93
C ALA A 330 1.11 -14.98 2.90
N LEU A 331 1.85 -14.60 1.85
CA LEU A 331 2.45 -15.56 0.92
C LEU A 331 3.51 -16.44 1.60
N GLY A 332 4.24 -15.90 2.57
CA GLY A 332 5.20 -16.62 3.39
C GLY A 332 6.57 -15.95 3.51
N ASP A 333 6.67 -14.67 3.16
CA ASP A 333 7.86 -13.87 3.43
C ASP A 333 8.09 -13.76 4.94
N ASN A 334 9.36 -13.71 5.36
CA ASN A 334 9.78 -13.67 6.75
C ASN A 334 9.26 -14.82 7.63
N ASN A 335 8.85 -15.95 7.03
CA ASN A 335 8.27 -17.07 7.77
C ASN A 335 9.33 -17.87 8.56
N PRO A 336 9.08 -18.25 9.82
CA PRO A 336 10.01 -19.05 10.64
C PRO A 336 10.45 -20.38 10.02
N ARG A 337 9.70 -20.95 9.06
CA ARG A 337 10.10 -22.16 8.34
C ARG A 337 11.42 -22.01 7.57
N TYR A 338 11.83 -20.78 7.26
CA TYR A 338 13.08 -20.47 6.58
C TYR A 338 14.16 -19.92 7.53
N GLN A 339 14.00 -20.05 8.86
CA GLN A 339 14.94 -19.50 9.84
C GLN A 339 16.40 -19.84 9.55
N ALA A 340 16.71 -21.12 9.28
CA ALA A 340 18.07 -21.55 8.98
C ALA A 340 18.64 -20.95 7.68
N GLU A 341 17.79 -20.58 6.72
CA GLU A 341 18.22 -19.91 5.49
C GLU A 341 18.43 -18.42 5.71
N TYR A 342 17.59 -17.77 6.53
CA TYR A 342 17.80 -16.38 6.93
C TYR A 342 19.09 -16.21 7.76
N GLU A 343 19.40 -17.16 8.65
CA GLU A 343 20.65 -17.15 9.43
C GLU A 343 21.89 -17.20 8.55
N LYS A 344 21.86 -17.95 7.44
CA LYS A 344 22.96 -17.97 6.45
C LYS A 344 23.16 -16.63 5.76
N LEU A 345 22.13 -15.78 5.72
CA LEU A 345 22.18 -14.42 5.19
C LEU A 345 22.55 -13.38 6.26
N GLY A 346 22.80 -13.79 7.51
CA GLY A 346 23.03 -12.87 8.63
C GLY A 346 21.76 -12.20 9.15
N SER A 347 20.58 -12.76 8.84
CA SER A 347 19.27 -12.25 9.25
C SER A 347 18.50 -13.29 10.07
N ALA A 348 17.22 -13.04 10.35
CA ALA A 348 16.31 -13.95 11.02
C ALA A 348 14.87 -13.76 10.50
N ALA A 349 14.02 -14.77 10.69
CA ALA A 349 12.61 -14.65 10.36
C ALA A 349 11.97 -13.47 11.13
N GLY A 350 11.29 -12.59 10.41
CA GLY A 350 10.72 -11.35 10.95
C GLY A 350 11.66 -10.13 10.90
N PHE A 351 12.93 -10.31 10.49
CA PHE A 351 13.93 -9.24 10.42
C PHE A 351 14.45 -8.99 9.00
N TYR A 352 14.20 -9.90 8.05
CA TYR A 352 14.73 -9.82 6.70
C TYR A 352 14.07 -8.67 5.92
N ASP A 353 14.87 -7.66 5.57
CA ASP A 353 14.48 -6.51 4.76
C ASP A 353 15.40 -6.25 3.57
N ASP A 354 16.37 -7.14 3.31
CA ASP A 354 17.29 -7.06 2.18
C ASP A 354 16.66 -7.50 0.85
N PHE A 355 15.45 -7.03 0.56
CA PHE A 355 14.70 -7.37 -0.66
C PHE A 355 15.42 -6.94 -1.94
N GLN A 356 16.30 -5.94 -1.84
CA GLN A 356 17.15 -5.45 -2.90
C GLN A 356 18.20 -6.48 -3.32
N ASP A 357 18.61 -7.37 -2.41
CA ASP A 357 19.60 -8.43 -2.65
C ASP A 357 19.09 -9.54 -3.56
N GLY A 358 17.78 -9.75 -3.59
CA GLY A 358 17.19 -10.82 -4.39
C GLY A 358 17.49 -12.21 -3.86
N LYS A 359 17.91 -12.34 -2.59
CA LYS A 359 18.31 -13.61 -1.96
C LYS A 359 17.22 -14.21 -1.06
N ASP A 360 16.00 -13.73 -1.18
CA ASP A 360 14.87 -14.16 -0.35
C ASP A 360 14.67 -15.68 -0.37
N PRO A 361 14.92 -16.36 0.77
CA PRO A 361 14.72 -17.81 0.91
C PRO A 361 13.30 -18.29 0.61
N ALA A 362 12.31 -17.41 0.78
CA ALA A 362 10.91 -17.73 0.52
C ALA A 362 10.57 -17.77 -0.98
N GLY A 363 11.47 -17.32 -1.86
CA GLY A 363 11.25 -17.31 -3.31
C GLY A 363 10.30 -16.21 -3.79
N ILE A 364 10.00 -15.21 -2.95
CA ILE A 364 9.02 -14.16 -3.23
C ILE A 364 9.72 -12.93 -3.82
N THR A 365 10.70 -12.36 -3.12
CA THR A 365 11.40 -11.12 -3.52
C THR A 365 12.72 -11.40 -4.23
N THR A 366 12.71 -12.31 -5.21
CA THR A 366 13.93 -12.79 -5.91
C THR A 366 13.72 -12.91 -7.42
N GLN A 367 14.83 -12.89 -8.17
CA GLN A 367 14.89 -13.30 -9.58
C GLN A 367 15.78 -14.54 -9.81
N ASP A 368 16.32 -15.14 -8.74
CA ASP A 368 17.11 -16.36 -8.80
C ASP A 368 16.19 -17.58 -9.09
N PRO A 369 16.43 -18.35 -10.16
CA PRO A 369 15.58 -19.48 -10.52
C PRO A 369 15.43 -20.55 -9.43
N ASP A 370 16.50 -20.84 -8.67
CA ASP A 370 16.52 -21.85 -7.63
C ASP A 370 15.71 -21.40 -6.42
N LEU A 371 15.81 -20.11 -6.05
CA LEU A 371 14.97 -19.54 -5.00
C LEU A 371 13.51 -19.45 -5.44
N GLN A 372 13.24 -19.03 -6.67
CA GLN A 372 11.88 -18.98 -7.22
C GLN A 372 11.20 -20.35 -7.19
N ALA A 373 11.94 -21.42 -7.51
CA ALA A 373 11.42 -22.78 -7.51
C ALA A 373 10.91 -23.24 -6.13
N ARG A 374 11.37 -22.61 -5.03
CA ARG A 374 10.93 -22.91 -3.65
C ARG A 374 9.51 -22.42 -3.36
N PHE A 375 8.97 -21.50 -4.15
CA PHE A 375 7.68 -20.87 -3.90
C PHE A 375 6.56 -21.51 -4.71
N ASP A 376 5.57 -22.16 -4.08
CA ASP A 376 4.37 -22.64 -4.79
C ASP A 376 3.33 -21.51 -4.96
N PRO A 377 3.06 -21.06 -6.20
CA PRO A 377 2.10 -19.98 -6.42
C PRO A 377 0.65 -20.36 -6.10
N VAL A 378 0.29 -21.65 -6.19
CA VAL A 378 -1.06 -22.12 -5.88
C VAL A 378 -1.29 -22.10 -4.37
N GLU A 379 -0.33 -22.62 -3.60
CA GLU A 379 -0.39 -22.55 -2.14
C GLU A 379 -0.35 -21.08 -1.65
N GLY A 380 0.55 -20.27 -2.21
CA GLY A 380 0.65 -18.84 -1.91
C GLY A 380 -0.67 -18.09 -2.15
N GLY A 381 -1.31 -18.34 -3.30
CA GLY A 381 -2.61 -17.75 -3.62
C GLY A 381 -3.69 -18.12 -2.61
N ARG A 382 -3.77 -19.40 -2.21
CA ARG A 382 -4.72 -19.85 -1.18
C ARG A 382 -4.47 -19.18 0.18
N ARG A 383 -3.20 -19.03 0.59
CA ARG A 383 -2.85 -18.35 1.84
C ARG A 383 -3.26 -16.88 1.81
N LEU A 384 -3.01 -16.20 0.70
CA LEU A 384 -3.43 -14.81 0.50
C LEU A 384 -4.97 -14.69 0.54
N ALA A 385 -5.70 -15.56 -0.15
CA ALA A 385 -7.16 -15.57 -0.14
C ALA A 385 -7.71 -15.75 1.29
N ASN A 386 -7.13 -16.67 2.07
CA ASN A 386 -7.50 -16.85 3.48
C ASN A 386 -7.26 -15.59 4.31
N TYR A 387 -6.12 -14.94 4.12
CA TYR A 387 -5.80 -13.69 4.81
C TYR A 387 -6.78 -12.57 4.45
N LEU A 388 -7.08 -12.38 3.17
CA LEU A 388 -8.06 -11.39 2.69
C LEU A 388 -9.48 -11.65 3.24
N ARG A 389 -9.90 -12.92 3.34
CA ARG A 389 -11.16 -13.31 4.00
C ARG A 389 -11.17 -12.91 5.46
N VAL A 390 -10.09 -13.17 6.20
CA VAL A 390 -9.98 -12.81 7.62
C VAL A 390 -10.08 -11.30 7.81
N LEU A 391 -9.31 -10.51 7.04
CA LEU A 391 -9.39 -9.05 7.08
C LEU A 391 -10.82 -8.54 6.88
N THR A 392 -11.53 -9.12 5.91
CA THR A 392 -12.91 -8.75 5.58
C THR A 392 -13.89 -9.14 6.69
N MET A 393 -13.82 -10.38 7.20
CA MET A 393 -14.70 -10.87 8.26
C MET A 393 -14.51 -10.11 9.57
N GLU A 394 -13.27 -9.81 9.94
CA GLU A 394 -12.95 -8.99 11.12
C GLU A 394 -13.52 -7.57 10.97
N ALA A 395 -13.33 -6.93 9.81
CA ALA A 395 -13.89 -5.61 9.55
C ALA A 395 -15.43 -5.62 9.61
N GLN A 396 -16.09 -6.62 9.03
CA GLN A 396 -17.55 -6.77 9.08
C GLN A 396 -18.03 -7.00 10.52
N THR A 397 -17.29 -7.75 11.33
CA THR A 397 -17.61 -7.98 12.73
C THR A 397 -17.64 -6.67 13.50
N ILE A 398 -16.64 -5.81 13.28
CA ILE A 398 -16.59 -4.47 13.87
C ILE A 398 -17.73 -3.59 13.37
N ALA A 399 -17.99 -3.56 12.06
CA ALA A 399 -19.09 -2.76 11.51
C ALA A 399 -20.45 -3.14 12.11
N ARG A 400 -20.74 -4.45 12.22
CA ARG A 400 -21.95 -4.92 12.91
C ARG A 400 -21.98 -4.54 14.38
N ALA A 401 -20.84 -4.63 15.08
CA ALA A 401 -20.73 -4.19 16.47
C ALA A 401 -21.00 -2.69 16.62
N CYS A 402 -20.71 -1.86 15.62
CA CYS A 402 -21.06 -0.44 15.57
C CYS A 402 -22.47 -0.16 15.02
N GLY A 403 -23.28 -1.20 14.76
CA GLY A 403 -24.64 -1.08 14.22
C GLY A 403 -24.70 -0.74 12.73
N LYS A 404 -23.66 -1.10 11.97
CA LYS A 404 -23.50 -0.75 10.54
C LYS A 404 -23.70 -1.97 9.63
N SER A 405 -24.60 -1.83 8.67
CA SER A 405 -24.94 -2.87 7.67
C SER A 405 -24.04 -2.87 6.44
N HIS A 406 -23.03 -1.99 6.37
CA HIS A 406 -22.03 -1.95 5.30
C HIS A 406 -20.74 -1.34 5.86
N LEU A 407 -19.57 -1.83 5.43
CA LEU A 407 -18.27 -1.28 5.88
C LEU A 407 -18.12 0.24 5.64
N ARG A 408 -18.57 0.75 4.50
CA ARG A 408 -18.60 2.18 4.16
C ARG A 408 -19.47 3.02 5.11
N ASN A 409 -20.37 2.41 5.89
CA ASN A 409 -21.20 3.13 6.86
C ASN A 409 -20.48 3.40 8.19
N LEU A 410 -19.29 2.84 8.40
CA LEU A 410 -18.40 3.24 9.49
C LEU A 410 -18.03 4.72 9.33
N GLU A 411 -17.97 5.42 10.45
CA GLU A 411 -17.77 6.88 10.50
C GLU A 411 -16.81 7.28 11.62
N PRO A 412 -16.19 8.48 11.58
CA PRO A 412 -15.23 8.90 12.61
C PRO A 412 -15.81 8.92 14.03
N GLN A 413 -17.13 9.09 14.16
CA GLN A 413 -17.84 9.07 15.45
C GLN A 413 -17.89 7.67 16.08
N ASP A 414 -17.61 6.61 15.31
CA ASP A 414 -17.45 5.27 15.84
C ASP A 414 -16.08 5.09 16.52
N LEU A 415 -15.19 6.09 16.48
CA LEU A 415 -13.80 6.00 16.94
C LEU A 415 -13.47 6.95 18.10
N VAL A 416 -12.55 6.50 18.95
CA VAL A 416 -11.82 7.33 19.91
C VAL A 416 -10.34 6.96 19.89
N ALA A 417 -9.48 7.90 20.29
CA ALA A 417 -8.04 7.72 20.38
C ALA A 417 -7.58 7.46 21.82
N LEU A 418 -6.58 6.59 21.99
CA LEU A 418 -5.96 6.28 23.27
C LEU A 418 -4.83 7.25 23.65
N THR A 419 -4.29 7.97 22.66
CA THR A 419 -3.16 8.89 22.84
C THR A 419 -3.48 10.26 22.23
N ILE A 420 -2.83 11.31 22.74
CA ILE A 420 -3.02 12.67 22.23
C ILE A 420 -2.55 12.76 20.78
N GLU A 421 -1.45 12.08 20.44
CA GLU A 421 -0.87 12.04 19.11
C GLU A 421 -1.82 11.40 18.10
N SER A 422 -2.41 10.25 18.44
CA SER A 422 -3.39 9.58 17.57
C SER A 422 -4.68 10.39 17.45
N ALA A 423 -5.16 11.02 18.53
CA ALA A 423 -6.30 11.93 18.49
C ALA A 423 -6.07 13.11 17.54
N ALA A 424 -4.90 13.75 17.63
CA ALA A 424 -4.52 14.87 16.76
C ALA A 424 -4.38 14.43 15.29
N MET A 425 -3.75 13.30 15.02
CA MET A 425 -3.51 12.80 13.67
C MET A 425 -4.79 12.32 12.99
N ALA A 426 -5.56 11.47 13.66
CA ALA A 426 -6.80 10.90 13.12
C ALA A 426 -7.97 11.89 13.17
N ARG A 427 -7.82 13.01 13.92
CA ARG A 427 -8.87 14.01 14.17
C ARG A 427 -10.12 13.40 14.81
N VAL A 428 -9.91 12.49 15.76
CA VAL A 428 -10.96 11.85 16.56
C VAL A 428 -10.76 12.18 18.05
N PRO A 429 -11.81 12.15 18.88
CA PRO A 429 -11.69 12.54 20.29
C PRO A 429 -10.74 11.62 21.07
N LEU A 430 -10.05 12.19 22.05
CA LEU A 430 -9.36 11.39 23.07
C LEU A 430 -10.40 10.62 23.89
N ALA A 431 -10.17 9.32 24.11
CA ALA A 431 -11.08 8.42 24.78
C ALA A 431 -11.57 8.97 26.13
N GLY A 432 -12.89 8.94 26.34
CA GLY A 432 -13.52 9.51 27.53
C GLY A 432 -13.74 11.02 27.50
N THR A 433 -13.46 11.69 26.36
CA THR A 433 -13.62 13.14 26.19
C THR A 433 -14.25 13.47 24.83
N ASN A 434 -14.67 14.73 24.64
CA ASN A 434 -15.00 15.28 23.32
C ASN A 434 -13.85 16.09 22.71
N TRP A 435 -12.67 16.05 23.33
CA TRP A 435 -11.56 16.91 22.94
C TRP A 435 -10.76 16.30 21.79
N VAL A 436 -10.62 17.06 20.71
CA VAL A 436 -9.75 16.75 19.57
C VAL A 436 -8.61 17.77 19.58
N PRO A 437 -7.36 17.37 19.87
CA PRO A 437 -6.24 18.30 19.91
C PRO A 437 -6.09 19.08 18.60
N GLY A 438 -5.95 20.40 18.69
CA GLY A 438 -5.77 21.28 17.53
C GLY A 438 -7.06 21.70 16.81
N GLN A 439 -8.23 21.21 17.23
CA GLN A 439 -9.52 21.78 16.82
C GLN A 439 -10.06 22.69 17.93
N GLY A 440 -10.67 23.83 17.56
CA GLY A 440 -11.32 24.73 18.51
C GLY A 440 -12.49 24.05 19.22
N PHE A 441 -12.80 24.50 20.43
CA PHE A 441 -13.93 24.01 21.23
C PHE A 441 -15.29 24.34 20.60
#